data_AF-A0A662NTW1-F1
#
_entry.id   AF-A0A662NTW1-F1
#
_cell.length_a   1.000
_cell.length_b   1.000
_cell.length_c   1.000
_cell.angle_alpha   90.00
_cell.angle_beta   90.00
_cell.angle_gamma   90.00
#
_symmetry.space_group_name_H-M   'P 1'
#
loop_
_entity.id
_entity.type
_entity.pdbx_description
1 polymer ?
#
loop_
_entity_poly.entity_id
_entity_poly.type
_entity_poly.pdbx_seq_one_letter_code
_entity_poly.pdbx_strand_id
1 'polypeptide(L)'
;MELYSEEMKKYFEYLQREIDKAYEIAKQARAQGKDPVRGIEVPQATDMAGRVENLVGPKGVAERIRELVKEYGKELAALKVVDEIIDGKFGKFESKEKLA
;
A
#
# COMPACT_ATOMS: atom_id res chain seq x y z
N MET A 1 1.98 1.04 -22.31
CA MET A 1 2.30 2.44 -22.62
C MET A 1 3.12 2.94 -21.45
N GLU A 2 4.38 3.31 -21.64
CA GLU A 2 5.13 3.94 -20.56
C GLU A 2 4.40 5.24 -20.18
N LEU A 3 3.92 5.31 -18.94
CA LEU A 3 3.04 6.39 -18.45
C LEU A 3 3.76 7.73 -18.32
N TYR A 4 5.09 7.77 -18.46
CA TYR A 4 5.93 8.91 -18.13
C TYR A 4 7.01 9.14 -19.18
N SER A 5 7.30 10.41 -19.47
CA SER A 5 8.50 10.80 -20.22
C SER A 5 9.77 10.45 -19.44
N GLU A 6 10.90 10.36 -20.12
CA GLU A 6 12.21 10.11 -19.49
C GLU A 6 12.56 11.16 -18.43
N GLU A 7 12.18 12.42 -18.65
CA GLU A 7 12.38 13.50 -17.67
C GLU A 7 11.53 13.28 -16.41
N MET A 8 10.27 12.87 -16.56
CA MET A 8 9.40 12.54 -15.43
C MET A 8 9.91 11.33 -14.64
N LYS A 9 10.41 10.30 -15.32
CA LYS A 9 11.02 9.14 -14.66
C LYS A 9 12.20 9.57 -13.78
N LYS A 10 13.13 10.35 -14.35
CA LYS A 10 14.29 10.89 -13.61
C LYS A 10 13.87 11.75 -12.41
N TYR A 11 12.79 12.52 -12.56
CA TYR A 11 12.24 13.32 -11.47
C TYR A 11 11.71 12.44 -10.33
N PHE A 12 10.87 11.45 -10.63
CA PHE A 12 10.35 10.55 -9.61
C PHE A 12 11.46 9.70 -8.95
N GLU A 13 12.46 9.25 -9.71
CA GLU A 13 13.64 8.56 -9.17
C GLU A 13 14.46 9.46 -8.24
N TYR A 14 14.59 10.74 -8.57
CA TYR A 14 15.21 11.71 -7.67
C TYR A 14 14.43 11.84 -6.36
N LEU A 15 13.11 12.03 -6.42
CA LEU A 15 12.27 12.10 -5.22
C LEU A 15 12.36 10.83 -4.38
N GLN A 16 12.29 9.65 -5.00
CA GLN A 16 12.37 8.38 -4.27
C GLN A 16 13.70 8.25 -3.51
N ARG A 17 14.82 8.62 -4.14
CA ARG A 17 16.14 8.61 -3.48
C ARG A 17 16.21 9.53 -2.27
N GLU A 18 15.65 10.74 -2.36
CA GLU A 18 15.65 11.67 -1.23
C GLU A 18 14.71 11.21 -0.10
N ILE A 19 13.57 10.62 -0.45
CA ILE A 19 12.66 9.99 0.52
C ILE A 19 13.37 8.83 1.23
N ASP A 20 14.04 7.94 0.48
CA ASP A 20 14.73 6.78 1.06
C ASP A 20 15.85 7.21 2.03
N LYS A 21 16.59 8.26 1.70
CA LYS A 21 17.60 8.85 2.61
C LYS A 21 16.96 9.34 3.91
N ALA A 22 15.83 10.05 3.83
CA ALA A 22 15.13 10.52 5.03
C ALA A 22 14.61 9.35 5.88
N TYR A 23 14.08 8.29 5.25
CA TYR A 23 13.61 7.10 5.93
C TYR A 23 14.74 6.34 6.64
N GLU A 24 15.94 6.27 6.05
CA GLU A 24 17.08 5.60 6.67
C GLU A 24 17.53 6.32 7.95
N ILE A 25 17.60 7.67 7.92
CA ILE A 25 17.89 8.47 9.12
C ILE A 25 16.83 8.24 10.20
N ALA A 26 15.55 8.30 9.82
CA ALA A 26 14.45 8.11 10.76
C ALA A 26 14.43 6.69 11.34
N LYS A 27 14.78 5.67 10.53
CA LYS A 27 14.87 4.27 10.98
C LYS A 27 15.97 4.09 12.01
N GLN A 28 17.15 4.68 11.79
CA GLN A 28 18.24 4.66 12.75
C GLN A 28 17.89 5.38 14.05
N ALA A 29 17.17 6.50 13.98
CA ALA A 29 16.68 7.21 15.16
C ALA A 29 15.67 6.37 15.95
N ARG A 30 14.64 5.84 15.28
CA ARG A 30 13.59 5.01 15.89
C ARG A 30 14.15 3.72 16.51
N ALA A 31 15.16 3.11 15.89
CA ALA A 31 15.82 1.91 16.41
C ALA A 31 16.48 2.10 17.79
N GLN A 32 16.77 3.34 18.21
CA GLN A 32 17.29 3.65 19.54
C GLN A 32 16.26 3.40 20.65
N GLY A 33 14.98 3.19 20.32
CA GLY A 33 13.93 2.85 21.28
C GLY A 33 13.55 3.98 22.23
N LYS A 34 13.72 5.23 21.79
CA LYS A 34 13.37 6.44 22.54
C LYS A 34 11.92 6.91 22.27
N ASP A 35 11.28 6.36 21.24
CA ASP A 35 9.92 6.66 20.81
C ASP A 35 8.98 5.46 21.09
N PRO A 36 7.64 5.64 21.04
CA PRO A 36 6.66 4.58 21.35
C PRO A 36 6.83 3.28 20.55
N VAL A 37 7.35 3.40 19.32
CA VAL A 37 7.69 2.26 18.47
C VAL A 37 9.08 2.39 17.89
N ARG A 38 9.73 1.25 17.67
CA ARG A 38 11.08 1.15 17.09
C ARG A 38 11.12 1.19 15.56
N GLY A 39 9.95 1.22 14.93
CA GLY A 39 9.79 1.30 13.47
C GLY A 39 9.31 2.67 13.02
N ILE A 40 9.30 2.88 11.71
CA ILE A 40 8.63 4.02 11.10
C ILE A 40 7.12 3.76 11.10
N GLU A 41 6.35 4.73 11.59
CA GLU A 41 4.88 4.64 11.68
C GLU A 41 4.15 5.17 10.43
N VAL A 42 4.85 5.92 9.58
CA VAL A 42 4.30 6.48 8.35
C VAL A 42 4.76 5.62 7.17
N PRO A 43 3.92 4.74 6.61
CA PRO A 43 4.30 3.91 5.46
C PRO A 43 4.30 4.72 4.15
N GLN A 44 5.21 4.37 3.24
CA GLN A 44 5.19 4.89 1.86
C GLN A 44 4.17 4.13 1.01
N ALA A 45 3.58 4.81 0.03
CA ALA A 45 2.74 4.16 -0.98
C ALA A 45 2.83 4.93 -2.31
N THR A 46 3.02 4.21 -3.41
CA THR A 46 3.17 4.79 -4.75
C THR A 46 1.82 5.14 -5.38
N ASP A 47 0.75 4.45 -5.01
CA ASP A 47 -0.58 4.60 -5.61
C ASP A 47 -1.72 4.39 -4.60
N MET A 48 -2.95 4.53 -5.09
CA MET A 48 -4.16 4.35 -4.28
C MET A 48 -4.26 2.93 -3.72
N ALA A 49 -3.94 1.91 -4.52
CA ALA A 49 -4.00 0.52 -4.09
C ALA A 49 -3.02 0.22 -2.95
N GLY A 50 -1.77 0.69 -3.06
CA GLY A 50 -0.78 0.56 -2.00
C GLY A 50 -1.17 1.30 -0.72
N ARG A 51 -1.86 2.45 -0.83
CA ARG A 51 -2.40 3.14 0.36
C ARG A 51 -3.46 2.30 1.08
N VAL A 52 -4.36 1.64 0.35
CA VAL A 52 -5.38 0.76 0.96
C VAL A 52 -4.69 -0.38 1.73
N GLU A 53 -3.76 -1.09 1.09
CA GLU A 53 -3.06 -2.21 1.72
C GLU A 53 -2.26 -1.77 2.96
N ASN A 54 -1.51 -0.67 2.87
CA ASN A 54 -0.65 -0.22 3.97
C ASN A 54 -1.42 0.41 5.14
N LEU A 55 -2.62 0.95 4.91
CA LEU A 55 -3.42 1.57 5.96
C LEU A 55 -4.39 0.59 6.62
N VAL A 56 -5.05 -0.27 5.84
CA VAL A 56 -6.14 -1.14 6.34
C VAL A 56 -6.03 -2.59 5.88
N GLY A 57 -5.09 -2.90 4.99
CA GLY A 57 -4.95 -4.26 4.44
C GLY A 57 -6.18 -4.71 3.65
N PRO A 58 -6.40 -6.04 3.52
CA PRO A 58 -5.51 -7.13 3.94
C PRO A 58 -4.24 -7.23 3.07
N LYS A 59 -3.25 -8.01 3.51
CA LYS A 59 -2.00 -8.21 2.76
C LYS A 59 -2.29 -8.82 1.38
N GLY A 60 -1.68 -8.26 0.33
CA GLY A 60 -1.87 -8.68 -1.06
C GLY A 60 -3.06 -8.03 -1.76
N VAL A 61 -3.87 -7.22 -1.07
CA VAL A 61 -5.06 -6.60 -1.68
C VAL A 61 -4.71 -5.56 -2.75
N ALA A 62 -3.56 -4.89 -2.66
CA ALA A 62 -3.22 -3.81 -3.61
C ALA A 62 -3.08 -4.33 -5.05
N GLU A 63 -2.44 -5.49 -5.24
CA GLU A 63 -2.30 -6.10 -6.56
C GLU A 63 -3.67 -6.36 -7.18
N ARG A 64 -4.59 -6.92 -6.38
CA ARG A 64 -5.93 -7.22 -6.84
C ARG A 64 -6.77 -5.98 -7.14
N ILE A 65 -6.64 -4.93 -6.32
CA ILE A 65 -7.26 -3.63 -6.58
C ILE A 65 -6.80 -3.08 -7.94
N ARG A 66 -5.50 -3.15 -8.26
CA ARG A 66 -4.99 -2.63 -9.55
C ARG A 66 -5.61 -3.35 -10.74
N GLU A 67 -5.72 -4.67 -10.67
CA GLU A 67 -6.35 -5.48 -11.72
C GLU A 67 -7.83 -5.12 -11.90
N LEU A 68 -8.58 -5.13 -10.79
CA LEU A 68 -10.01 -4.88 -10.82
C LEU A 68 -10.36 -3.45 -11.24
N VAL A 69 -9.58 -2.45 -10.80
CA VAL A 69 -9.78 -1.05 -11.22
C VAL A 69 -9.52 -0.88 -12.71
N LYS A 70 -8.52 -1.57 -13.26
CA LYS A 70 -8.23 -1.53 -14.70
C LYS A 70 -9.35 -2.14 -15.55
N GLU A 71 -10.04 -3.16 -15.02
CA GLU A 71 -11.11 -3.87 -15.74
C GLU A 71 -12.49 -3.23 -15.54
N TYR A 72 -12.82 -2.81 -14.33
CA TYR A 72 -14.18 -2.41 -13.93
C TYR A 72 -14.32 -0.95 -13.47
N GLY A 73 -13.21 -0.21 -13.34
CA GLY A 73 -13.21 1.10 -12.68
C GLY A 73 -13.24 1.00 -11.16
N LYS A 74 -13.16 2.15 -10.48
CA LYS A 74 -12.93 2.21 -9.03
C LYS A 74 -14.09 1.66 -8.21
N GLU A 75 -15.31 2.03 -8.58
CA GLU A 75 -16.52 1.77 -7.81
C GLU A 75 -16.87 0.28 -7.81
N LEU A 76 -16.85 -0.36 -8.98
CA LEU A 76 -17.11 -1.79 -9.12
C LEU A 76 -15.96 -2.65 -8.60
N ALA A 77 -14.71 -2.19 -8.72
CA ALA A 77 -13.57 -2.87 -8.13
C ALA A 77 -13.70 -2.99 -6.61
N ALA A 78 -14.19 -1.95 -5.94
CA ALA A 78 -14.40 -1.99 -4.49
C ALA A 78 -15.37 -3.10 -4.07
N LEU A 79 -16.50 -3.25 -4.77
CA LEU A 79 -17.47 -4.33 -4.49
C LEU A 79 -16.87 -5.71 -4.75
N LYS A 80 -16.13 -5.89 -5.84
CA LYS A 80 -15.46 -7.17 -6.14
C LYS A 80 -14.40 -7.53 -5.11
N VAL A 81 -13.67 -6.55 -4.57
CA VAL A 81 -12.71 -6.80 -3.48
C VAL A 81 -13.44 -7.25 -2.21
N VAL A 82 -14.62 -6.67 -1.91
CA VAL A 82 -15.46 -7.14 -0.80
C VAL A 82 -15.86 -8.60 -0.99
N ASP A 83 -16.35 -8.97 -2.18
CA ASP A 83 -16.71 -10.37 -2.48
C ASP A 83 -15.51 -11.31 -2.26
N GLU A 84 -14.32 -10.93 -2.73
CA GLU A 84 -13.11 -11.74 -2.61
C GLU A 84 -12.58 -11.84 -1.17
N ILE A 85 -12.80 -10.81 -0.34
CA ILE A 85 -12.52 -10.86 1.10
C ILE A 85 -13.45 -11.86 1.78
N ILE A 86 -14.77 -11.80 1.48
CA ILE A 86 -15.77 -12.70 2.03
C ILE A 86 -15.51 -14.17 1.63
N ASP A 87 -15.11 -14.39 0.37
CA ASP A 87 -14.74 -15.70 -0.16
C ASP A 87 -13.41 -16.23 0.41
N GLY A 88 -12.69 -15.42 1.21
CA GLY A 88 -11.47 -15.82 1.89
C GLY A 88 -10.22 -15.85 1.00
N LYS A 89 -10.22 -15.15 -0.15
CA LYS A 89 -9.05 -15.10 -1.05
C LYS A 89 -7.81 -14.49 -0.41
N PHE A 90 -7.99 -13.63 0.60
CA PHE A 90 -6.90 -12.98 1.35
C PHE A 90 -6.59 -13.64 2.69
N GLY A 91 -7.06 -14.88 2.88
CA GLY A 91 -6.96 -15.62 4.14
C GLY A 91 -8.29 -15.69 4.90
N LYS A 92 -8.31 -16.51 5.96
CA LYS A 92 -9.50 -16.68 6.80
C LYS A 92 -9.46 -15.72 7.98
N PHE A 93 -10.57 -15.02 8.20
CA PHE A 93 -10.78 -14.19 9.37
C PHE A 93 -11.34 -15.04 10.52
N GLU A 94 -10.98 -14.70 11.77
CA GLU A 94 -11.30 -15.52 12.95
C GLU A 94 -12.80 -15.53 13.29
N SER A 95 -13.55 -14.51 12.88
CA SER A 95 -14.98 -14.39 13.14
C SER A 95 -15.67 -13.64 12.01
N LYS A 96 -17.02 -13.74 11.96
CA LYS A 96 -17.84 -12.95 11.03
C LYS A 96 -17.72 -11.45 11.29
N GLU A 97 -17.53 -11.04 12.54
CA GLU A 97 -17.32 -9.63 12.90
C GLU A 97 -15.98 -9.09 12.39
N LYS A 98 -14.93 -9.91 12.32
CA LYS A 98 -13.65 -9.50 11.72
C LYS A 98 -13.68 -9.47 10.19
N LEU A 99 -14.70 -10.08 9.58
CA LEU A 99 -14.92 -10.12 8.14
C LEU A 99 -15.81 -8.96 7.64
N ALA A 100 -16.72 -8.50 8.50
CA ALA A 100 -17.67 -7.41 8.24
C ALA A 100 -17.02 -6.04 8.44
#